data_AF-A0A438AWE4-F1
#
_entry.id   AF-A0A438AWE4-F1
#
_cell.length_a   1.000
_cell.length_b   1.000
_cell.length_c   1.000
_cell.angle_alpha   90.00
_cell.angle_beta   90.00
_cell.angle_gamma   90.00
#
_symmetry.space_group_name_H-M   'P 1'
#
loop_
_entity.id
_entity.type
_entity.pdbx_description
1 polymer ?
#
loop_
_entity_poly.entity_id
_entity_poly.type
_entity_poly.pdbx_seq_one_letter_code
_entity_poly.pdbx_strand_id
1 'polypeptide(L)'
;MAAADGFVVDFPTLGDIGDAWVRQHCRIPDGYRRGAEFVWSDWQFWCAAKYYQVRPGVRWQIGESGSPEPLFNQAFVYRRAQIVAPQKTGKGPWAASMACLEAVGPSQFYGWADSGDGYACSDWSCGCGWEYEYQPGEPMGMRHASPVIQLTANNEDQVGNVYRPLTAMIKLGPLSDLLFPREGFIRVAGETGGDDFDRIDAVTSSARGRLGNPISWALQDESGLYTKGNKMVAVAETQRRGAAGMNGRTIETTNAWDPSENSTAQRTWESQAPDIFKFFRIPPKGLSWGSKRDRRKILEYVYDGSPWVNLDSIEAEATELNETDPAQAERFFGNRLVYGRGSWLRDGLWEDRYAADLAS
;
A
#
# COMPACT_ATOMS: atom_id res chain seq x y z
N MET A 1 -5.40 31.37 -9.38
CA MET A 1 -5.24 29.94 -9.69
C MET A 1 -3.85 29.55 -9.19
N ALA A 2 -3.76 28.94 -8.01
CA ALA A 2 -2.53 28.27 -7.60
C ALA A 2 -2.46 26.97 -8.40
N ALA A 3 -1.32 26.67 -9.01
CA ALA A 3 -1.08 25.37 -9.62
C ALA A 3 -1.41 24.28 -8.60
N ALA A 4 -2.10 23.23 -9.02
CA ALA A 4 -2.04 21.99 -8.26
C ALA A 4 -0.56 21.59 -8.25
N ASP A 5 0.08 21.55 -7.09
CA ASP A 5 1.41 20.95 -6.95
C ASP A 5 1.30 19.50 -7.42
N GLY A 6 1.70 19.27 -8.67
CA GLY A 6 1.46 18.03 -9.40
C GLY A 6 2.35 16.88 -8.93
N PHE A 7 2.00 15.66 -9.36
CA PHE A 7 2.84 14.47 -9.20
C PHE A 7 4.05 14.52 -10.15
N VAL A 8 4.99 15.42 -9.87
CA VAL A 8 6.22 15.60 -10.66
C VAL A 8 7.33 14.75 -10.08
N VAL A 9 7.84 13.80 -10.86
CA VAL A 9 8.99 12.96 -10.50
C VAL A 9 10.25 13.60 -11.08
N ASP A 10 11.04 14.22 -10.20
CA ASP A 10 12.32 14.88 -10.49
C ASP A 10 13.48 14.29 -9.66
N PHE A 11 13.29 13.08 -9.17
CA PHE A 11 14.23 12.35 -8.32
C PHE A 11 14.45 10.94 -8.87
N PRO A 12 15.62 10.33 -8.64
CA PRO A 12 15.89 8.98 -9.10
C PRO A 12 14.97 7.98 -8.38
N THR A 13 14.31 7.12 -9.14
CA THR A 13 13.38 6.12 -8.60
C THR A 13 13.35 4.85 -9.43
N LEU A 14 13.14 3.70 -8.79
CA LEU A 14 12.77 2.46 -9.51
C LEU A 14 11.30 2.46 -9.93
N GLY A 15 10.56 3.55 -9.67
CA GLY A 15 9.15 3.69 -10.05
C GLY A 15 8.90 3.54 -11.55
N ASP A 16 9.81 4.03 -12.39
CA ASP A 16 9.67 4.00 -13.86
C ASP A 16 9.72 2.56 -14.41
N ILE A 17 10.78 1.81 -14.08
CA ILE A 17 10.84 0.38 -14.42
C ILE A 17 9.75 -0.41 -13.68
N GLY A 18 9.42 -0.03 -12.45
CA GLY A 18 8.35 -0.65 -11.68
C GLY A 18 6.99 -0.58 -12.38
N ASP A 19 6.63 0.59 -12.92
CA ASP A 19 5.38 0.79 -13.67
C ASP A 19 5.39 0.00 -14.98
N ALA A 20 6.49 0.08 -15.73
CA ALA A 20 6.64 -0.65 -16.98
C ALA A 20 6.57 -2.17 -16.77
N TRP A 21 7.22 -2.67 -15.72
CA TRP A 21 7.18 -4.07 -15.32
C TRP A 21 5.77 -4.49 -14.87
N VAL A 22 5.10 -3.69 -14.05
CA VAL A 22 3.72 -3.96 -13.59
C VAL A 22 2.74 -4.01 -14.76
N ARG A 23 2.84 -3.07 -15.70
CA ARG A 23 2.03 -3.07 -16.91
C ARG A 23 2.20 -4.36 -17.71
N GLN A 24 3.45 -4.82 -17.85
CA GLN A 24 3.76 -6.05 -18.56
C GLN A 24 3.25 -7.30 -17.83
N HIS A 25 3.36 -7.37 -16.50
CA HIS A 25 3.21 -8.62 -15.75
C HIS A 25 1.89 -8.75 -14.97
N CYS A 26 1.32 -7.65 -14.51
CA CYS A 26 0.08 -7.64 -13.75
C CYS A 26 -1.12 -7.42 -14.66
N ARG A 27 -2.26 -8.00 -14.25
CA ARG A 27 -3.53 -7.89 -14.97
C ARG A 27 -4.64 -7.38 -14.07
N ILE A 28 -5.59 -6.67 -14.67
CA ILE A 28 -6.80 -6.24 -14.00
C ILE A 28 -7.55 -7.49 -13.49
N PRO A 29 -7.82 -7.60 -12.18
CA PRO A 29 -8.26 -8.85 -11.56
C PRO A 29 -9.72 -9.22 -11.85
N ASP A 30 -10.59 -8.22 -12.02
CA ASP A 30 -12.03 -8.38 -12.17
C ASP A 30 -12.69 -7.25 -12.98
N GLY A 31 -14.02 -7.31 -13.07
CA GLY A 31 -14.83 -6.37 -13.85
C GLY A 31 -14.72 -6.56 -15.36
N TYR A 32 -15.24 -5.58 -16.11
CA TYR A 32 -15.31 -5.63 -17.57
C TYR A 32 -13.94 -5.74 -18.26
N ARG A 33 -12.91 -5.14 -17.65
CA ARG A 33 -11.53 -5.12 -18.17
C ARG A 33 -10.66 -6.25 -17.62
N ARG A 34 -11.26 -7.28 -16.99
CA ARG A 34 -10.52 -8.40 -16.42
C ARG A 34 -9.55 -9.00 -17.45
N GLY A 35 -8.30 -9.19 -17.03
CA GLY A 35 -7.25 -9.74 -17.89
C GLY A 35 -6.55 -8.72 -18.80
N ALA A 36 -6.97 -7.45 -18.82
CA ALA A 36 -6.20 -6.39 -19.47
C ALA A 36 -4.98 -5.99 -18.62
N GLU A 37 -4.05 -5.25 -19.22
CA GLU A 37 -2.88 -4.68 -18.54
C GLU A 37 -3.30 -3.86 -17.31
N PHE A 38 -2.59 -4.05 -16.20
CA PHE A 38 -2.75 -3.21 -15.03
C PHE A 38 -1.80 -2.03 -15.13
N VAL A 39 -2.34 -0.83 -15.38
CA VAL A 39 -1.56 0.42 -15.46
C VAL A 39 -1.82 1.22 -14.19
N TRP A 40 -0.76 1.68 -13.53
CA TRP A 40 -0.93 2.58 -12.39
C TRP A 40 -1.50 3.91 -12.84
N SER A 41 -2.49 4.42 -12.11
CA SER A 41 -2.91 5.80 -12.28
C SER A 41 -1.89 6.76 -11.67
N ASP A 42 -1.98 8.05 -12.00
CA ASP A 42 -0.96 9.05 -11.63
C ASP A 42 -0.64 9.05 -10.13
N TRP A 43 -1.65 8.92 -9.25
CA TRP A 43 -1.41 8.87 -7.80
C TRP A 43 -0.78 7.55 -7.35
N GLN A 44 -1.11 6.44 -8.02
CA GLN A 44 -0.54 5.12 -7.75
C GLN A 44 0.93 5.09 -8.15
N PHE A 45 1.24 5.61 -9.33
CA PHE A 45 2.61 5.81 -9.80
C PHE A 45 3.37 6.73 -8.85
N TRP A 46 2.81 7.89 -8.47
CA TRP A 46 3.43 8.80 -7.52
C TRP A 46 3.81 8.11 -6.19
N CYS A 47 2.91 7.30 -5.64
CA CYS A 47 3.16 6.56 -4.41
C CYS A 47 4.26 5.52 -4.59
N ALA A 48 4.28 4.80 -5.72
CA ALA A 48 5.33 3.83 -6.04
C ALA A 48 6.67 4.51 -6.29
N ALA A 49 6.71 5.60 -7.07
CA ALA A 49 7.90 6.40 -7.34
C ALA A 49 8.50 6.97 -6.06
N LYS A 50 7.67 7.51 -5.15
CA LYS A 50 8.13 7.97 -3.83
C LYS A 50 8.63 6.82 -2.98
N TYR A 51 7.92 5.70 -2.96
CA TYR A 51 8.39 4.52 -2.23
C TYR A 51 9.74 4.06 -2.78
N TYR A 52 9.91 3.90 -4.08
CA TYR A 52 11.16 3.48 -4.71
C TYR A 52 12.16 4.62 -4.96
N GLN A 53 12.00 5.78 -4.33
CA GLN A 53 12.96 6.87 -4.44
C GLN A 53 14.32 6.44 -3.89
N VAL A 54 15.31 6.41 -4.77
CA VAL A 54 16.69 6.02 -4.48
C VAL A 54 17.44 7.22 -3.93
N ARG A 55 18.30 7.00 -2.92
CA ARG A 55 19.20 8.04 -2.43
C ARG A 55 20.26 8.34 -3.49
N PRO A 56 20.52 9.61 -3.85
CA PRO A 56 21.54 9.94 -4.84
C PRO A 56 22.92 9.38 -4.46
N GLY A 57 23.62 8.81 -5.43
CA GLY A 57 25.02 8.37 -5.28
C GLY A 57 25.23 7.12 -4.40
N VAL A 58 24.16 6.41 -4.01
CA VAL A 58 24.33 5.13 -3.32
C VAL A 58 25.06 4.12 -4.18
N ARG A 59 25.87 3.29 -3.52
CA ARG A 59 26.64 2.20 -4.10
C ARG A 59 26.50 0.98 -3.20
N TRP A 60 26.72 -0.19 -3.76
CA TRP A 60 26.79 -1.42 -2.99
C TRP A 60 27.84 -1.30 -1.88
N GLN A 61 27.57 -1.95 -0.76
CA GLN A 61 28.50 -2.03 0.36
C GLN A 61 29.45 -3.22 0.14
N ILE A 62 30.55 -3.26 0.89
CA ILE A 62 31.39 -4.45 0.97
C ILE A 62 30.87 -5.29 2.13
N GLY A 63 30.42 -6.51 1.80
CA GLY A 63 29.89 -7.46 2.77
C GLY A 63 30.95 -8.11 3.64
N GLU A 64 30.51 -8.94 4.58
CA GLU A 64 31.39 -9.70 5.49
C GLU A 64 32.35 -10.63 4.73
N SER A 65 31.90 -11.13 3.57
CA SER A 65 32.68 -11.98 2.67
C SER A 65 33.78 -11.22 1.90
N GLY A 66 33.83 -9.88 2.02
CA GLY A 66 34.69 -9.01 1.21
C GLY A 66 34.18 -8.76 -0.21
N SER A 67 33.01 -9.32 -0.58
CA SER A 67 32.37 -9.11 -1.89
C SER A 67 31.37 -7.96 -1.84
N PRO A 68 31.07 -7.29 -2.97
CA PRO A 68 29.99 -6.32 -3.03
C PRO A 68 28.64 -6.95 -2.67
N GLU A 69 27.87 -6.28 -1.82
CA GLU A 69 26.53 -6.66 -1.41
C GLU A 69 25.55 -5.48 -1.55
N PRO A 70 24.28 -5.73 -1.91
CA PRO A 70 23.29 -4.68 -2.04
C PRO A 70 22.93 -4.06 -0.67
N LEU A 71 22.56 -2.78 -0.71
CA LEU A 71 22.16 -2.02 0.48
C LEU A 71 20.73 -2.31 0.96
N PHE A 72 19.92 -2.99 0.14
CA PHE A 72 18.48 -3.20 0.35
C PHE A 72 17.78 -1.90 0.77
N ASN A 73 17.10 -1.85 1.93
CA ASN A 73 16.36 -0.66 2.36
C ASN A 73 17.21 0.61 2.47
N GLN A 74 18.53 0.51 2.69
CA GLN A 74 19.40 1.69 2.83
C GLN A 74 19.64 2.40 1.50
N ALA A 75 19.39 1.74 0.36
CA ALA A 75 19.41 2.39 -0.96
C ALA A 75 18.28 3.43 -1.11
N PHE A 76 17.19 3.30 -0.35
CA PHE A 76 15.98 4.09 -0.52
C PHE A 76 15.87 5.22 0.51
N VAL A 77 15.25 6.33 0.10
CA VAL A 77 14.96 7.47 0.99
C VAL A 77 14.00 7.07 2.10
N TYR A 78 12.97 6.27 1.76
CA TYR A 78 11.91 5.89 2.67
C TYR A 78 11.95 4.39 2.97
N ARG A 79 12.14 4.01 4.24
CA ARG A 79 11.99 2.59 4.64
C ARG A 79 10.54 2.15 4.74
N ARG A 80 9.61 3.10 4.81
CA ARG A 80 8.17 2.85 4.99
C ARG A 80 7.33 3.83 4.18
N ALA A 81 6.13 3.39 3.78
CA ALA A 81 5.10 4.26 3.25
C ALA A 81 3.76 4.06 3.97
N GLN A 82 2.94 5.11 4.02
CA GLN A 82 1.54 5.06 4.40
C GLN A 82 0.68 5.76 3.35
N ILE A 83 -0.29 5.02 2.81
CA ILE A 83 -1.18 5.47 1.76
C ILE A 83 -2.62 5.53 2.30
N VAL A 84 -3.15 6.74 2.42
CA VAL A 84 -4.48 7.04 2.93
C VAL A 84 -5.33 7.61 1.79
N ALA A 85 -6.37 6.87 1.41
CA ALA A 85 -7.30 7.28 0.37
C ALA A 85 -8.70 6.72 0.66
N PRO A 86 -9.78 7.27 0.06
CA PRO A 86 -11.13 6.73 0.21
C PRO A 86 -11.26 5.25 -0.16
N GLN A 87 -12.38 4.65 0.24
CA GLN A 87 -12.72 3.31 -0.24
C GLN A 87 -12.85 3.27 -1.77
N LYS A 88 -12.49 2.13 -2.36
CA LYS A 88 -12.61 1.84 -3.80
C LYS A 88 -11.74 2.68 -4.75
N THR A 89 -10.84 3.52 -4.23
CA THR A 89 -9.86 4.26 -5.05
C THR A 89 -8.85 3.37 -5.76
N GLY A 90 -8.75 2.08 -5.45
CA GLY A 90 -7.83 1.14 -6.10
C GLY A 90 -6.57 0.77 -5.29
N LYS A 91 -6.53 1.09 -3.98
CA LYS A 91 -5.42 0.72 -3.09
C LYS A 91 -5.10 -0.78 -3.08
N GLY A 92 -6.13 -1.64 -3.02
CA GLY A 92 -5.95 -3.10 -2.94
C GLY A 92 -5.24 -3.68 -4.17
N PRO A 93 -5.76 -3.47 -5.40
CA PRO A 93 -5.06 -3.87 -6.62
C PRO A 93 -3.65 -3.27 -6.76
N TRP A 94 -3.48 -1.99 -6.41
CA TRP A 94 -2.14 -1.38 -6.39
C TRP A 94 -1.19 -2.10 -5.42
N ALA A 95 -1.61 -2.35 -4.19
CA ALA A 95 -0.81 -3.05 -3.20
C ALA A 95 -0.50 -4.50 -3.60
N ALA A 96 -1.42 -5.17 -4.32
CA ALA A 96 -1.15 -6.47 -4.91
C ALA A 96 -0.07 -6.42 -6.00
N SER A 97 -0.07 -5.40 -6.86
CA SER A 97 1.00 -5.21 -7.85
C SER A 97 2.36 -4.89 -7.20
N MET A 98 2.37 -4.14 -6.09
CA MET A 98 3.58 -3.92 -5.29
C MET A 98 4.10 -5.24 -4.70
N ALA A 99 3.22 -6.13 -4.22
CA ALA A 99 3.61 -7.45 -3.74
C ALA A 99 4.22 -8.33 -4.85
N CYS A 100 3.71 -8.24 -6.10
CA CYS A 100 4.35 -8.89 -7.25
C CYS A 100 5.77 -8.35 -7.50
N LEU A 101 5.95 -7.02 -7.48
CA LEU A 101 7.26 -6.38 -7.65
C LEU A 101 8.26 -6.80 -6.57
N GLU A 102 7.86 -6.76 -5.30
CA GLU A 102 8.72 -7.15 -4.17
C GLU A 102 9.08 -8.64 -4.19
N ALA A 103 8.23 -9.49 -4.79
CA ALA A 103 8.50 -10.92 -4.90
C ALA A 103 9.43 -11.28 -6.06
N VAL A 104 9.16 -10.74 -7.26
CA VAL A 104 9.78 -11.23 -8.51
C VAL A 104 10.13 -10.13 -9.50
N GLY A 105 9.85 -8.87 -9.19
CA GLY A 105 10.19 -7.73 -10.03
C GLY A 105 11.44 -6.98 -9.57
N PRO A 106 11.80 -5.89 -10.27
CA PRO A 106 12.99 -5.07 -10.02
C PRO A 106 12.82 -4.15 -8.79
N SER A 107 12.62 -4.73 -7.61
CA SER A 107 12.31 -3.98 -6.37
C SER A 107 13.53 -3.51 -5.58
N GLN A 108 14.72 -4.04 -5.84
CA GLN A 108 15.94 -3.69 -5.13
C GLN A 108 16.87 -2.87 -6.03
N PHE A 109 17.62 -1.94 -5.46
CA PHE A 109 18.59 -1.14 -6.21
C PHE A 109 19.78 -1.99 -6.67
N TYR A 110 20.04 -2.00 -7.98
CA TYR A 110 21.16 -2.70 -8.62
C TYR A 110 22.34 -1.75 -8.88
N GLY A 111 22.09 -0.56 -9.41
CA GLY A 111 23.15 0.34 -9.83
C GLY A 111 22.63 1.58 -10.54
N TRP A 112 23.53 2.35 -11.13
CA TRP A 112 23.18 3.49 -11.98
C TRP A 112 23.47 3.11 -13.43
N ALA A 113 22.51 3.34 -14.31
CA ALA A 113 22.61 2.97 -15.71
C ALA A 113 23.65 3.83 -16.46
N ASP A 114 24.45 3.19 -17.29
CA ASP A 114 25.23 3.80 -18.36
C ASP A 114 24.50 3.65 -19.71
N SER A 115 25.06 4.23 -20.77
CA SER A 115 24.49 4.13 -22.12
C SER A 115 24.43 2.67 -22.59
N GLY A 116 23.23 2.21 -22.93
CA GLY A 116 22.99 0.85 -23.45
C GLY A 116 22.69 -0.19 -22.37
N ASP A 117 22.63 0.20 -21.10
CA ASP A 117 22.16 -0.69 -20.04
C ASP A 117 20.66 -0.96 -20.17
N GLY A 118 20.27 -2.19 -19.83
CA GLY A 118 18.89 -2.64 -19.87
C GLY A 118 18.59 -3.67 -18.80
N TYR A 119 17.30 -3.92 -18.59
CA TYR A 119 16.78 -5.00 -17.78
C TYR A 119 16.15 -6.05 -18.69
N ALA A 120 16.64 -7.29 -18.65
CA ALA A 120 16.01 -8.42 -19.32
C ALA A 120 15.37 -9.36 -18.29
N CYS A 121 14.10 -9.70 -18.47
CA CYS A 121 13.41 -10.64 -17.58
C CYS A 121 14.10 -12.02 -17.52
N SER A 122 14.77 -12.43 -18.60
CA SER A 122 15.52 -13.68 -18.66
C SER A 122 16.66 -13.77 -17.64
N ASP A 123 17.26 -12.63 -17.28
CA ASP A 123 18.35 -12.57 -16.30
C ASP A 123 17.86 -12.89 -14.88
N TRP A 124 16.55 -12.78 -14.66
CA TRP A 124 15.87 -12.96 -13.38
C TRP A 124 14.90 -14.15 -13.40
N SER A 125 15.21 -15.16 -14.21
CA SER A 125 14.46 -16.42 -14.35
C SER A 125 13.02 -16.27 -14.89
N CYS A 126 12.67 -15.10 -15.44
CA CYS A 126 11.36 -14.85 -16.04
C CYS A 126 11.41 -15.10 -17.54
N GLY A 127 10.72 -16.16 -18.01
CA GLY A 127 10.66 -16.54 -19.43
C GLY A 127 9.75 -15.67 -20.31
N CYS A 128 9.28 -14.52 -19.85
CA CYS A 128 8.30 -13.71 -20.59
C CYS A 128 8.89 -12.94 -21.78
N GLY A 129 10.22 -12.88 -21.90
CA GLY A 129 10.93 -12.21 -22.99
C GLY A 129 10.83 -10.69 -22.98
N TRP A 130 10.41 -10.09 -21.86
CA TRP A 130 10.32 -8.63 -21.74
C TRP A 130 11.67 -8.01 -21.40
N GLU A 131 11.94 -6.87 -22.02
CA GLU A 131 13.15 -6.08 -21.83
C GLU A 131 12.77 -4.61 -21.61
N TYR A 132 13.63 -3.87 -20.91
CA TYR A 132 13.50 -2.44 -20.62
C TYR A 132 14.86 -1.76 -20.80
N GLU A 133 14.91 -0.69 -21.58
CA GLU A 133 16.10 0.14 -21.76
C GLU A 133 16.11 1.26 -20.73
N TYR A 134 17.22 1.41 -20.00
CA TYR A 134 17.40 2.51 -19.06
C TYR A 134 17.95 3.75 -19.75
N GLN A 135 17.56 4.93 -19.28
CA GLN A 135 18.29 6.16 -19.62
C GLN A 135 19.56 6.27 -18.77
N PRO A 136 20.65 6.85 -19.31
CA PRO A 136 21.86 7.09 -18.53
C PRO A 136 21.58 7.88 -17.25
N GLY A 137 22.04 7.35 -16.11
CA GLY A 137 21.83 7.90 -14.78
C GLY A 137 20.53 7.47 -14.11
N GLU A 138 19.67 6.68 -14.75
CA GLU A 138 18.53 6.05 -14.08
C GLU A 138 19.00 4.98 -13.08
N PRO A 139 18.31 4.83 -11.94
CA PRO A 139 18.60 3.72 -11.05
C PRO A 139 18.08 2.42 -11.67
N MET A 140 18.97 1.44 -11.78
CA MET A 140 18.64 0.10 -12.22
C MET A 140 18.08 -0.72 -11.06
N GLY A 141 17.07 -1.54 -11.35
CA GLY A 141 16.47 -2.45 -10.39
C GLY A 141 16.90 -3.91 -10.61
N MET A 142 16.91 -4.68 -9.52
CA MET A 142 17.12 -6.13 -9.51
C MET A 142 16.06 -6.82 -8.65
N ARG A 143 15.92 -8.12 -8.85
CA ARG A 143 15.06 -8.97 -8.03
C ARG A 143 15.63 -9.12 -6.63
N HIS A 144 14.75 -9.23 -5.62
CA HIS A 144 15.17 -9.64 -4.29
C HIS A 144 15.55 -11.14 -4.31
N ALA A 145 16.75 -11.48 -3.83
CA ALA A 145 17.29 -12.85 -3.93
C ALA A 145 16.54 -13.89 -3.07
N SER A 146 16.00 -13.49 -1.91
CA SER A 146 15.28 -14.38 -0.98
C SER A 146 14.03 -13.73 -0.34
N PRO A 147 12.97 -13.47 -1.13
CA PRO A 147 11.84 -12.67 -0.69
C PRO A 147 10.95 -13.42 0.31
N VAL A 148 10.80 -12.86 1.51
CA VAL A 148 9.83 -13.31 2.52
C VAL A 148 8.86 -12.17 2.80
N ILE A 149 7.66 -12.29 2.24
CA ILE A 149 6.65 -11.24 2.20
C ILE A 149 5.48 -11.59 3.10
N GLN A 150 4.94 -10.60 3.82
CA GLN A 150 3.70 -10.75 4.59
C GLN A 150 2.63 -9.75 4.17
N LEU A 151 1.44 -10.26 3.84
CA LEU A 151 0.25 -9.48 3.55
C LEU A 151 -0.68 -9.55 4.76
N THR A 152 -0.77 -8.45 5.50
CA THR A 152 -1.50 -8.38 6.76
C THR A 152 -2.82 -7.68 6.60
N ALA A 153 -3.87 -8.26 7.19
CA ALA A 153 -5.14 -7.59 7.42
C ALA A 153 -5.69 -7.92 8.83
N ASN A 154 -6.75 -7.22 9.25
CA ASN A 154 -7.31 -7.41 10.60
C ASN A 154 -7.97 -8.79 10.77
N ASN A 155 -8.60 -9.31 9.71
CA ASN A 155 -9.20 -10.65 9.67
C ASN A 155 -8.92 -11.37 8.32
N GLU A 156 -9.25 -12.67 8.25
CA GLU A 156 -8.98 -13.50 7.06
C GLU A 156 -9.73 -13.03 5.81
N ASP A 157 -10.99 -12.62 5.95
CA ASP A 157 -11.79 -12.09 4.84
C ASP A 157 -11.14 -10.85 4.21
N GLN A 158 -10.58 -9.98 5.03
CA GLN A 158 -9.88 -8.77 4.58
C GLN A 158 -8.54 -9.09 3.94
N VAL A 159 -7.86 -10.18 4.31
CA VAL A 159 -6.67 -10.62 3.55
C VAL A 159 -7.07 -10.92 2.10
N GLY A 160 -8.29 -11.39 1.88
CA GLY A 160 -8.88 -11.56 0.55
C GLY A 160 -8.86 -10.31 -0.33
N ASN A 161 -8.92 -9.10 0.24
CA ASN A 161 -8.92 -7.84 -0.52
C ASN A 161 -7.62 -7.60 -1.28
N VAL A 162 -6.50 -8.15 -0.82
CA VAL A 162 -5.19 -8.08 -1.50
C VAL A 162 -4.84 -9.43 -2.13
N TYR A 163 -5.14 -10.54 -1.46
CA TYR A 163 -4.78 -11.88 -1.93
C TYR A 163 -5.54 -12.29 -3.19
N ARG A 164 -6.83 -11.91 -3.30
CA ARG A 164 -7.63 -12.16 -4.50
C ARG A 164 -7.08 -11.41 -5.73
N PRO A 165 -6.86 -10.09 -5.70
CA PRO A 165 -6.25 -9.41 -6.85
C PRO A 165 -4.84 -9.93 -7.15
N LEU A 166 -4.03 -10.23 -6.14
CA LEU A 166 -2.70 -10.84 -6.33
C LEU A 166 -2.79 -12.18 -7.08
N THR A 167 -3.65 -13.08 -6.62
CA THR A 167 -3.86 -14.39 -7.28
C THR A 167 -4.36 -14.23 -8.71
N ALA A 168 -5.25 -13.25 -8.96
CA ALA A 168 -5.73 -12.97 -10.31
C ALA A 168 -4.63 -12.40 -11.21
N MET A 169 -3.80 -11.47 -10.72
CA MET A 169 -2.65 -10.95 -11.44
C MET A 169 -1.70 -12.07 -11.84
N ILE A 170 -1.42 -12.99 -10.92
CA ILE A 170 -0.54 -14.15 -11.16
C ILE A 170 -1.10 -15.07 -12.24
N LYS A 171 -2.39 -15.44 -12.14
CA LYS A 171 -3.02 -16.42 -13.03
C LYS A 171 -3.37 -15.87 -14.41
N LEU A 172 -3.60 -14.56 -14.52
CA LEU A 172 -3.98 -13.92 -15.79
C LEU A 172 -2.77 -13.31 -16.52
N GLY A 173 -1.67 -13.04 -15.79
CA GLY A 173 -0.41 -12.54 -16.34
C GLY A 173 0.65 -13.63 -16.53
N PRO A 174 1.85 -13.28 -16.98
CA PRO A 174 2.97 -14.20 -17.21
C PRO A 174 3.70 -14.65 -15.92
N LEU A 175 3.12 -14.43 -14.74
CA LEU A 175 3.79 -14.69 -13.45
C LEU A 175 3.56 -16.12 -12.92
N SER A 176 2.79 -16.96 -13.62
CA SER A 176 2.49 -18.33 -13.20
C SER A 176 3.70 -19.24 -13.04
N ASP A 177 4.80 -18.89 -13.70
CA ASP A 177 6.05 -19.67 -13.69
C ASP A 177 6.98 -19.28 -12.54
N LEU A 178 6.69 -18.16 -11.86
CA LEU A 178 7.48 -17.64 -10.75
C LEU A 178 6.71 -17.62 -9.43
N LEU A 179 5.40 -17.44 -9.49
CA LEU A 179 4.53 -17.31 -8.34
C LEU A 179 3.48 -18.43 -8.36
N PHE A 180 3.48 -19.25 -7.32
CA PHE A 180 2.63 -20.44 -7.23
C PHE A 180 1.68 -20.32 -6.04
N PRO A 181 0.43 -19.84 -6.26
CA PRO A 181 -0.56 -19.75 -5.19
C PRO A 181 -0.85 -21.11 -4.56
N ARG A 182 -0.88 -21.15 -3.23
CA ARG A 182 -1.28 -22.29 -2.38
C ARG A 182 -2.30 -21.79 -1.35
N GLU A 183 -2.78 -22.71 -0.52
CA GLU A 183 -3.67 -22.37 0.59
C GLU A 183 -2.89 -21.60 1.67
N GLY A 184 -3.26 -20.33 1.88
CA GLY A 184 -2.69 -19.47 2.92
C GLY A 184 -1.30 -18.87 2.62
N PHE A 185 -0.66 -19.22 1.51
CA PHE A 185 0.60 -18.62 1.06
C PHE A 185 0.81 -18.78 -0.45
N ILE A 186 1.72 -17.99 -1.03
CA ILE A 186 2.19 -18.12 -2.42
C ILE A 186 3.67 -18.46 -2.36
N ARG A 187 4.06 -19.57 -2.99
CA ARG A 187 5.47 -19.93 -3.15
C ARG A 187 6.09 -19.07 -4.25
N VAL A 188 7.29 -18.57 -4.01
CA VAL A 188 8.07 -17.81 -4.98
C VAL A 188 9.19 -18.71 -5.50
N ALA A 189 9.41 -18.78 -6.82
CA ALA A 189 10.51 -19.55 -7.40
C ALA A 189 11.86 -18.93 -6.98
N GLY A 190 12.69 -19.64 -6.21
CA GLY A 190 14.00 -19.11 -5.82
C GLY A 190 15.00 -19.08 -6.99
N GLU A 191 16.07 -18.30 -6.87
CA GLU A 191 17.15 -18.28 -7.86
C GLU A 191 18.19 -19.39 -7.64
N THR A 192 18.37 -19.82 -6.38
CA THR A 192 19.45 -20.73 -5.95
C THR A 192 18.93 -22.04 -5.35
N GLY A 193 17.64 -22.33 -5.50
CA GLY A 193 16.93 -23.43 -4.85
C GLY A 193 16.49 -23.09 -3.41
N GLY A 194 15.71 -23.98 -2.78
CA GLY A 194 15.11 -23.70 -1.47
C GLY A 194 13.79 -22.93 -1.54
N ASP A 195 13.04 -23.07 -2.64
CA ASP A 195 11.79 -22.36 -2.95
C ASP A 195 10.72 -22.38 -1.83
N ASP A 196 10.82 -23.27 -0.84
CA ASP A 196 9.92 -23.28 0.32
C ASP A 196 10.18 -22.11 1.29
N PHE A 197 11.35 -21.47 1.21
CA PHE A 197 11.74 -20.32 2.02
C PHE A 197 11.26 -18.99 1.42
N ASP A 198 11.20 -18.89 0.08
CA ASP A 198 10.75 -17.69 -0.62
C ASP A 198 9.23 -17.71 -0.81
N ARG A 199 8.54 -16.76 -0.18
CA ARG A 199 7.08 -16.85 -0.03
C ARG A 199 6.39 -15.53 0.24
N ILE A 200 5.10 -15.51 -0.09
CA ILE A 200 4.14 -14.47 0.29
C ILE A 200 3.13 -15.11 1.24
N ASP A 201 3.09 -14.65 2.49
CA ASP A 201 2.19 -15.16 3.53
C ASP A 201 1.00 -14.23 3.77
N ALA A 202 -0.19 -14.82 3.85
CA ALA A 202 -1.35 -14.17 4.47
C ALA A 202 -1.18 -14.14 6.00
N VAL A 203 -1.31 -12.96 6.64
CA VAL A 203 -1.16 -12.81 8.09
C VAL A 203 -2.35 -12.06 8.68
N THR A 204 -2.86 -12.54 9.81
CA THR A 204 -3.97 -11.95 10.57
C THR A 204 -3.63 -11.90 12.06
N SER A 205 -4.51 -11.31 12.87
CA SER A 205 -4.37 -11.25 14.33
C SER A 205 -4.18 -12.62 15.01
N SER A 206 -4.73 -13.69 14.41
CA SER A 206 -4.64 -15.07 14.88
C SER A 206 -3.37 -15.80 14.41
N ALA A 207 -2.78 -15.42 13.28
CA ALA A 207 -1.64 -16.09 12.64
C ALA A 207 -0.26 -15.65 13.18
N ARG A 208 -0.12 -15.53 14.51
CA ARG A 208 1.10 -14.97 15.16
C ARG A 208 2.38 -15.76 14.94
N GLY A 209 2.28 -17.07 14.70
CA GLY A 209 3.45 -17.93 14.49
C GLY A 209 4.34 -17.49 13.33
N ARG A 210 3.78 -16.80 12.32
CA ARG A 210 4.52 -16.30 11.16
C ARG A 210 5.31 -15.01 11.45
N LEU A 211 5.04 -14.33 12.56
CA LEU A 211 5.65 -13.02 12.84
C LEU A 211 7.12 -13.09 13.25
N GLY A 212 7.65 -14.29 13.53
CA GLY A 212 9.07 -14.51 13.80
C GLY A 212 9.94 -14.60 12.54
N ASN A 213 9.34 -14.61 11.34
CA ASN A 213 10.08 -14.79 10.11
C ASN A 213 10.95 -13.57 9.77
N PRO A 214 12.12 -13.78 9.15
CA PRO A 214 12.99 -12.72 8.67
C PRO A 214 12.43 -12.09 7.39
N ILE A 215 11.42 -11.23 7.52
CA ILE A 215 10.69 -10.69 6.36
C ILE A 215 11.51 -9.63 5.60
N SER A 216 11.45 -9.68 4.27
CA SER A 216 12.00 -8.63 3.38
C SER A 216 10.98 -7.51 3.14
N TRP A 217 9.69 -7.84 3.13
CA TRP A 217 8.64 -6.84 2.92
C TRP A 217 7.32 -7.17 3.64
N ALA A 218 6.58 -6.13 4.03
CA ALA A 218 5.23 -6.31 4.58
C ALA A 218 4.24 -5.26 4.07
N LEU A 219 3.03 -5.72 3.75
CA LEU A 219 1.85 -4.88 3.58
C LEU A 219 0.99 -4.95 4.83
N GLN A 220 0.61 -3.79 5.37
CA GLN A 220 -0.32 -3.64 6.47
C GLN A 220 -1.59 -2.97 5.94
N ASP A 221 -2.51 -3.80 5.44
CA ASP A 221 -3.76 -3.31 4.87
C ASP A 221 -4.77 -2.99 5.97
N GLU A 222 -5.53 -1.93 5.73
CA GLU A 222 -6.46 -1.31 6.67
C GLU A 222 -5.83 -0.97 8.04
N SER A 223 -4.61 -0.42 8.04
CA SER A 223 -3.88 -0.12 9.29
C SER A 223 -4.59 0.89 10.22
N GLY A 224 -5.60 1.60 9.70
CA GLY A 224 -6.54 2.43 10.46
C GLY A 224 -7.44 1.65 11.42
N LEU A 225 -7.66 0.36 11.20
CA LEU A 225 -8.40 -0.52 12.10
C LEU A 225 -7.49 -1.21 13.13
N TYR A 226 -6.17 -1.00 13.06
CA TYR A 226 -5.25 -1.76 13.91
C TYR A 226 -5.16 -1.11 15.28
N THR A 227 -5.83 -1.66 16.28
CA THR A 227 -5.87 -1.10 17.63
C THR A 227 -5.13 -1.98 18.62
N LYS A 228 -4.95 -1.48 19.86
CA LYS A 228 -4.48 -2.34 20.95
C LYS A 228 -5.53 -3.41 21.30
N GLY A 229 -6.81 -3.04 21.23
CA GLY A 229 -7.94 -3.91 21.57
C GLY A 229 -8.00 -5.18 20.72
N ASN A 230 -7.85 -5.05 19.40
CA ASN A 230 -7.79 -6.20 18.48
C ASN A 230 -6.37 -6.78 18.30
N LYS A 231 -5.40 -6.28 19.08
CA LYS A 231 -4.00 -6.77 19.11
C LYS A 231 -3.21 -6.57 17.81
N MET A 232 -3.77 -5.89 16.81
CA MET A 232 -3.11 -5.69 15.50
C MET A 232 -1.97 -4.68 15.54
N VAL A 233 -1.97 -3.76 16.51
CA VAL A 233 -0.80 -2.91 16.79
C VAL A 233 0.47 -3.76 17.02
N ALA A 234 0.36 -4.80 17.84
CA ALA A 234 1.50 -5.66 18.16
C ALA A 234 1.96 -6.47 16.94
N VAL A 235 1.03 -6.92 16.10
CA VAL A 235 1.31 -7.59 14.83
C VAL A 235 2.13 -6.66 13.93
N ALA A 236 1.62 -5.44 13.69
CA ALA A 236 2.29 -4.47 12.83
C ALA A 236 3.66 -4.03 13.35
N GLU A 237 3.82 -3.86 14.66
CA GLU A 237 5.12 -3.58 15.28
C GLU A 237 6.11 -4.73 15.12
N THR A 238 5.65 -5.97 15.25
CA THR A 238 6.51 -7.16 15.09
C THR A 238 7.01 -7.28 13.65
N GLN A 239 6.14 -7.09 12.66
CA GLN A 239 6.56 -7.08 11.25
C GLN A 239 7.57 -5.98 10.97
N ARG A 240 7.34 -4.76 11.48
CA ARG A 240 8.29 -3.66 11.29
C ARG A 240 9.66 -3.94 11.93
N ARG A 241 9.70 -4.61 13.08
CA ARG A 241 10.98 -5.05 13.69
C ARG A 241 11.66 -6.13 12.85
N GLY A 242 10.90 -7.13 12.37
CA GLY A 242 11.43 -8.17 11.48
C GLY A 242 12.02 -7.58 10.21
N ALA A 243 11.26 -6.72 9.51
CA ALA A 243 11.74 -6.02 8.33
C ALA A 243 12.98 -5.17 8.62
N ALA A 244 13.00 -4.41 9.73
CA ALA A 244 14.17 -3.60 10.09
C ALA A 244 15.44 -4.45 10.32
N GLY A 245 15.31 -5.63 10.94
CA GLY A 245 16.43 -6.54 11.18
C GLY A 245 16.97 -7.22 9.92
N MET A 246 16.19 -7.24 8.84
CA MET A 246 16.53 -7.90 7.58
C MET A 246 16.78 -6.92 6.43
N ASN A 247 16.98 -5.65 6.73
CA ASN A 247 17.06 -4.57 5.75
C ASN A 247 15.84 -4.49 4.80
N GLY A 248 14.69 -4.96 5.27
CA GLY A 248 13.40 -4.93 4.59
C GLY A 248 12.64 -3.61 4.76
N ARG A 249 11.46 -3.55 4.15
CA ARG A 249 10.61 -2.34 4.06
C ARG A 249 9.14 -2.67 4.26
N THR A 250 8.30 -1.69 4.59
CA THR A 250 6.86 -1.95 4.78
C THR A 250 5.97 -0.86 4.18
N ILE A 251 4.77 -1.23 3.74
CA ILE A 251 3.73 -0.30 3.28
C ILE A 251 2.48 -0.47 4.15
N GLU A 252 1.85 0.65 4.49
CA GLU A 252 0.51 0.71 5.05
C GLU A 252 -0.48 1.24 4.00
N THR A 253 -1.63 0.59 3.89
CA THR A 253 -2.78 1.11 3.14
C THR A 253 -3.96 1.26 4.08
N THR A 254 -4.67 2.38 3.99
CA THR A 254 -5.86 2.57 4.83
C THR A 254 -6.82 3.63 4.26
N ASN A 255 -8.02 3.67 4.83
CA ASN A 255 -8.93 4.79 4.69
C ASN A 255 -8.71 5.77 5.86
N ALA A 256 -9.38 6.92 5.87
CA ALA A 256 -9.33 7.79 7.04
C ALA A 256 -9.85 7.05 8.29
N TRP A 257 -9.03 7.02 9.35
CA TRP A 257 -9.33 6.31 10.60
C TRP A 257 -10.15 7.17 11.56
N ASP A 258 -10.69 6.54 12.61
CA ASP A 258 -11.22 7.28 13.77
C ASP A 258 -10.06 7.79 14.65
N PRO A 259 -9.89 9.10 14.86
CA PRO A 259 -8.82 9.63 15.70
C PRO A 259 -8.92 9.25 17.18
N SER A 260 -10.06 8.70 17.64
CA SER A 260 -10.22 8.21 19.01
C SER A 260 -9.64 6.82 19.25
N GLU A 261 -9.34 6.05 18.21
CA GLU A 261 -8.93 4.65 18.33
C GLU A 261 -7.42 4.45 18.54
N ASN A 262 -6.60 5.48 18.28
CA ASN A 262 -5.13 5.41 18.38
C ASN A 262 -4.56 4.20 17.61
N SER A 263 -4.99 4.09 16.37
CA SER A 263 -4.66 2.98 15.47
C SER A 263 -3.20 3.04 15.00
N THR A 264 -2.71 1.96 14.39
CA THR A 264 -1.39 1.96 13.74
C THR A 264 -1.28 3.08 12.70
N ALA A 265 -2.33 3.30 11.90
CA ALA A 265 -2.32 4.37 10.92
C ALA A 265 -2.13 5.74 11.57
N GLN A 266 -2.87 6.03 12.65
CA GLN A 266 -2.75 7.28 13.39
C GLN A 266 -1.33 7.52 13.89
N ARG A 267 -0.72 6.51 14.53
CA ARG A 267 0.64 6.60 15.07
C ARG A 267 1.68 6.83 13.98
N THR A 268 1.50 6.18 12.83
CA THR A 268 2.38 6.40 11.67
C THR A 268 2.21 7.81 11.13
N TRP A 269 0.97 8.29 10.98
CA TRP A 269 0.67 9.65 10.51
C TRP A 269 1.24 10.74 11.43
N GLU A 270 1.17 10.54 12.74
CA GLU A 270 1.67 11.50 13.76
C GLU A 270 3.19 11.43 13.94
N SER A 271 3.85 10.35 13.50
CA SER A 271 5.31 10.18 13.60
C SER A 271 6.07 11.31 12.89
N GLN A 272 7.09 11.86 13.53
CA GLN A 272 7.96 12.89 12.94
C GLN A 272 9.17 12.31 12.18
N ALA A 273 9.23 10.98 12.00
CA ALA A 273 10.34 10.34 11.32
C ALA A 273 10.40 10.76 9.83
N PRO A 274 11.54 11.26 9.33
CA PRO A 274 11.65 11.79 7.97
C PRO A 274 11.68 10.71 6.89
N ASP A 275 11.91 9.45 7.28
CA ASP A 275 12.09 8.29 6.40
C ASP A 275 10.81 7.44 6.24
N ILE A 276 9.65 8.07 6.51
CA ILE A 276 8.31 7.50 6.27
C ILE A 276 7.60 8.37 5.24
N PHE A 277 7.39 7.84 4.04
CA PHE A 277 6.55 8.51 3.04
C PHE A 277 5.09 8.45 3.47
N LYS A 278 4.37 9.57 3.38
CA LYS A 278 2.96 9.66 3.75
C LYS A 278 2.18 10.31 2.63
N PHE A 279 1.22 9.58 2.10
CA PHE A 279 0.28 10.07 1.11
C PHE A 279 -1.11 10.13 1.74
N PHE A 280 -1.65 11.33 1.90
CA PHE A 280 -3.00 11.54 2.39
C PHE A 280 -3.60 12.78 1.74
N ARG A 281 -4.45 12.57 0.73
CA ARG A 281 -5.18 13.65 0.05
C ARG A 281 -6.37 14.11 0.89
N ILE A 282 -6.10 14.99 1.86
CA ILE A 282 -7.14 15.63 2.67
C ILE A 282 -7.78 16.76 1.83
N PRO A 283 -9.11 16.76 1.63
CA PRO A 283 -9.78 17.80 0.83
C PRO A 283 -9.72 19.19 1.51
N PRO A 284 -9.86 20.29 0.74
CA PRO A 284 -9.78 21.65 1.28
C PRO A 284 -10.70 21.89 2.50
N LYS A 285 -10.16 22.55 3.53
CA LYS A 285 -10.85 22.77 4.82
C LYS A 285 -12.14 23.60 4.71
N GLY A 286 -12.25 24.46 3.69
CA GLY A 286 -13.42 25.31 3.49
C GLY A 286 -14.65 24.60 2.90
N LEU A 287 -14.54 23.33 2.51
CA LEU A 287 -15.64 22.57 1.94
C LEU A 287 -16.42 21.83 3.03
N SER A 288 -17.75 21.97 3.04
CA SER A 288 -18.63 21.27 3.99
C SER A 288 -19.10 19.93 3.45
N TRP A 289 -18.95 18.84 4.22
CA TRP A 289 -19.45 17.51 3.86
C TRP A 289 -20.98 17.43 3.80
N GLY A 290 -21.68 18.15 4.68
CA GLY A 290 -23.15 18.17 4.71
C GLY A 290 -23.77 18.87 3.49
N SER A 291 -23.02 19.77 2.84
CA SER A 291 -23.48 20.47 1.63
C SER A 291 -23.25 19.61 0.40
N LYS A 292 -24.31 19.21 -0.31
CA LYS A 292 -24.21 18.42 -1.56
C LYS A 292 -23.23 19.03 -2.58
N ARG A 293 -23.28 20.36 -2.75
CA ARG A 293 -22.40 21.07 -3.69
C ARG A 293 -20.92 20.96 -3.30
N ASP A 294 -20.61 21.07 -2.02
CA ASP A 294 -19.23 21.02 -1.54
C ASP A 294 -18.74 19.58 -1.40
N ARG A 295 -19.62 18.65 -1.00
CA ARG A 295 -19.36 17.22 -1.02
C ARG A 295 -18.96 16.74 -2.41
N ARG A 296 -19.65 17.19 -3.47
CA ARG A 296 -19.23 16.85 -4.83
C ARG A 296 -17.77 17.26 -5.12
N LYS A 297 -17.37 18.47 -4.74
CA LYS A 297 -15.98 18.94 -4.91
C LYS A 297 -15.00 18.13 -4.05
N ILE A 298 -15.41 17.73 -2.84
CA ILE A 298 -14.61 16.84 -1.98
C ILE A 298 -14.38 15.51 -2.70
N LEU A 299 -15.46 14.89 -3.20
CA LEU A 299 -15.40 13.60 -3.92
C LEU A 299 -14.52 13.70 -5.16
N GLU A 300 -14.70 14.73 -5.99
CA GLU A 300 -13.83 15.00 -7.15
C GLU A 300 -12.36 15.12 -6.75
N TYR A 301 -12.06 15.79 -5.64
CA TYR A 301 -10.68 15.95 -5.17
C TYR A 301 -10.06 14.66 -4.64
N VAL A 302 -10.79 13.86 -3.86
CA VAL A 302 -10.22 12.67 -3.17
C VAL A 302 -10.21 11.41 -4.05
N TYR A 303 -11.04 11.37 -5.09
CA TYR A 303 -11.09 10.30 -6.10
C TYR A 303 -10.37 10.66 -7.41
N ASP A 304 -9.80 11.85 -7.50
CA ASP A 304 -8.98 12.25 -8.65
C ASP A 304 -7.83 11.24 -8.88
N GLY A 305 -7.69 10.81 -10.14
CA GLY A 305 -6.82 9.70 -10.54
C GLY A 305 -7.39 8.29 -10.28
N SER A 306 -8.69 8.14 -9.98
CA SER A 306 -9.38 6.84 -9.90
C SER A 306 -10.55 6.76 -10.90
N PRO A 307 -10.28 6.72 -12.22
CA PRO A 307 -11.32 6.84 -13.27
C PRO A 307 -12.33 5.68 -13.32
N TRP A 308 -12.07 4.58 -12.61
CA TRP A 308 -12.99 3.45 -12.47
C TRP A 308 -14.10 3.70 -11.44
N VAL A 309 -14.04 4.80 -10.68
CA VAL A 309 -15.04 5.13 -9.67
C VAL A 309 -16.11 6.04 -10.27
N ASN A 310 -17.36 5.61 -10.21
CA ASN A 310 -18.50 6.46 -10.52
C ASN A 310 -18.85 7.33 -9.31
N LEU A 311 -18.57 8.64 -9.41
CA LEU A 311 -18.81 9.58 -8.30
C LEU A 311 -20.28 9.77 -7.95
N ASP A 312 -21.21 9.53 -8.89
CA ASP A 312 -22.64 9.64 -8.62
C ASP A 312 -23.12 8.45 -7.77
N SER A 313 -22.57 7.25 -8.01
CA SER A 313 -22.79 6.09 -7.14
C SER A 313 -22.20 6.31 -5.75
N ILE A 314 -21.00 6.87 -5.65
CA ILE A 314 -20.39 7.22 -4.36
C ILE A 314 -21.23 8.26 -3.61
N GLU A 315 -21.69 9.31 -4.30
CA GLU A 315 -22.53 10.35 -3.72
C GLU A 315 -23.87 9.80 -3.20
N ALA A 316 -24.48 8.86 -3.92
CA ALA A 316 -25.73 8.22 -3.51
C ALA A 316 -25.54 7.44 -2.20
N GLU A 317 -24.55 6.55 -2.14
CA GLU A 317 -24.24 5.75 -0.95
C GLU A 317 -23.83 6.63 0.24
N ALA A 318 -22.99 7.63 -0.01
CA ALA A 318 -22.59 8.58 1.02
C ALA A 318 -23.77 9.37 1.58
N THR A 319 -24.75 9.71 0.74
CA THR A 319 -25.96 10.42 1.16
C THR A 319 -26.86 9.55 2.04
N GLU A 320 -27.05 8.29 1.69
CA GLU A 320 -27.80 7.33 2.52
C GLU A 320 -27.10 7.10 3.86
N LEU A 321 -25.79 6.86 3.85
CA LEU A 321 -25.03 6.63 5.08
C LEU A 321 -25.01 7.87 6.00
N ASN A 322 -25.09 9.08 5.43
CA ASN A 322 -25.19 10.32 6.22
C ASN A 322 -26.46 10.37 7.10
N GLU A 323 -27.51 9.62 6.77
CA GLU A 323 -28.74 9.58 7.58
C GLU A 323 -28.52 8.91 8.94
N THR A 324 -27.57 7.98 9.01
CA THR A 324 -27.33 7.15 10.20
C THR A 324 -25.96 7.39 10.83
N ASP A 325 -24.91 7.51 10.03
CA ASP A 325 -23.54 7.75 10.50
C ASP A 325 -22.77 8.72 9.57
N PRO A 326 -23.01 10.03 9.68
CA PRO A 326 -22.33 11.02 8.85
C PRO A 326 -20.82 11.09 9.09
N ALA A 327 -20.35 10.71 10.29
CA ALA A 327 -18.91 10.67 10.58
C ALA A 327 -18.23 9.51 9.85
N GLN A 328 -18.91 8.37 9.75
CA GLN A 328 -18.44 7.25 8.94
C GLN A 328 -18.44 7.59 7.44
N ALA A 329 -19.50 8.22 6.94
CA ALA A 329 -19.57 8.65 5.54
C ALA A 329 -18.43 9.62 5.18
N GLU A 330 -18.19 10.65 6.01
CA GLU A 330 -17.14 11.63 5.79
C GLU A 330 -15.73 11.02 5.86
N ARG A 331 -15.51 10.02 6.73
CA ARG A 331 -14.23 9.27 6.76
C ARG A 331 -14.02 8.43 5.50
N PHE A 332 -14.95 7.54 5.18
CA PHE A 332 -14.73 6.53 4.15
C PHE A 332 -14.80 7.08 2.73
N PHE A 333 -15.67 8.07 2.48
CA PHE A 333 -15.85 8.69 1.17
C PHE A 333 -15.19 10.07 1.08
N GLY A 334 -15.26 10.86 2.14
CA GLY A 334 -14.69 12.21 2.19
C GLY A 334 -13.21 12.29 2.52
N ASN A 335 -12.57 11.17 2.89
CA ASN A 335 -11.15 11.08 3.25
C ASN A 335 -10.72 12.09 4.33
N ARG A 336 -11.56 12.28 5.35
CA ARG A 336 -11.27 13.19 6.48
C ARG A 336 -11.23 12.46 7.79
N LEU A 337 -10.38 12.92 8.69
CA LEU A 337 -10.30 12.42 10.06
C LEU A 337 -11.41 13.07 10.90
N VAL A 338 -12.50 12.33 11.10
CA VAL A 338 -13.65 12.75 11.91
C VAL A 338 -13.82 11.74 13.03
N TYR A 339 -14.04 12.23 14.26
CA TYR A 339 -14.36 11.36 15.39
C TYR A 339 -15.67 10.62 15.12
N GLY A 340 -15.67 9.30 15.31
CA GLY A 340 -16.93 8.54 15.32
C GLY A 340 -17.86 9.10 16.39
N ARG A 341 -19.17 9.01 16.16
CA ARG A 341 -20.18 9.27 17.19
C ARG A 341 -20.22 8.12 18.21
N GLY A 342 -19.07 7.81 18.81
CA GLY A 342 -18.99 6.97 19.99
C GLY A 342 -19.69 7.71 21.13
N SER A 343 -21.01 7.61 21.18
CA SER A 343 -21.84 8.24 22.17
C SER A 343 -21.55 7.54 23.51
N TRP A 344 -20.58 8.03 24.29
CA TRP A 344 -20.43 7.59 25.69
C TRP A 344 -21.73 7.84 26.47
N LEU A 345 -22.52 8.81 25.99
CA LEU A 345 -23.89 9.08 26.39
C LEU A 345 -24.80 8.99 25.16
N ARG A 346 -25.89 8.20 25.22
CA ARG A 346 -26.97 8.30 24.22
C ARG A 346 -27.49 9.74 24.17
N ASP A 347 -27.81 10.24 22.97
CA ASP A 347 -28.53 11.53 22.83
C ASP A 347 -29.78 11.50 23.72
N GLY A 348 -29.93 12.52 24.56
CA GLY A 348 -31.03 12.62 25.53
C GLY A 348 -30.80 11.91 26.87
N LEU A 349 -29.75 11.10 27.06
CA LEU A 349 -29.55 10.37 28.32
C LEU A 349 -29.16 11.28 29.49
N TRP A 350 -28.44 12.37 29.22
CA TRP A 350 -28.10 13.38 30.22
C TRP A 350 -29.35 14.14 30.64
N GLU A 351 -30.12 14.56 29.64
CA GLU A 351 -31.34 15.33 29.76
C GLU A 351 -32.43 14.52 30.47
N ASP A 352 -32.62 13.25 30.10
CA ASP A 352 -33.57 12.31 30.73
C ASP A 352 -33.27 12.07 32.22
N ARG A 353 -31.99 12.08 32.60
CA ARG A 353 -31.59 11.88 33.99
C ARG A 353 -31.77 13.12 34.86
N TYR A 354 -31.70 14.33 34.29
CA TYR A 354 -31.85 15.58 35.04
C TYR A 354 -33.23 16.24 34.87
N ALA A 355 -34.03 15.86 33.88
CA ALA A 355 -35.41 16.31 33.74
C ALA A 355 -36.33 15.76 34.85
N ALA A 356 -35.98 14.61 35.45
CA ALA A 356 -36.72 14.03 36.58
C ALA A 356 -36.47 14.77 37.91
N ASP A 357 -35.32 15.42 38.09
CA ASP A 357 -34.93 16.09 39.34
C ASP A 357 -35.37 17.56 39.42
N LEU A 358 -35.88 18.13 38.32
CA LEU A 358 -36.45 19.50 38.27
C LEU A 358 -37.98 19.53 38.36
N ALA A 359 -38.62 18.36 38.49
CA ALA A 359 -40.07 18.21 38.62
C ALA A 359 -40.52 17.66 39.99
N SER A 360 -39.61 17.57 40.98
CA SER A 360 -39.91 17.19 42.37
C SER A 360 -39.88 18.36 43.34
#